data_AF-A0A7C4X7Q2-F1
#
_entry.id   AF-A0A7C4X7Q2-F1
#
_cell.length_a   1.000
_cell.length_b   1.000
_cell.length_c   1.000
_cell.angle_alpha   90.00
_cell.angle_beta   90.00
_cell.angle_gamma   90.00
#
_symmetry.space_group_name_H-M   'P 1'
#
loop_
_entity.id
_entity.type
_entity.pdbx_description
1 polymer ?
#
loop_
_entity_poly.entity_id
_entity_poly.type
_entity_poly.pdbx_seq_one_letter_code
_entity_poly.pdbx_strand_id
1 'polypeptide(L)'
;SEDQLGAAKEVLDAFPAVRMDLDDTSDTLNKKIRRAEKEWIPYIVVLGKKETQSGKLNVRIRATREQREMTADELRRRLTEELAGRPFKPLPLPKFVSRRPTFRG
;
A
#
# COMPACT_ATOMS: atom_id res chain seq x y z
N SER A 1 12.13 -10.04 -3.89
CA SER A 1 13.36 -10.26 -3.08
C SER A 1 12.99 -10.13 -1.62
N GLU A 2 13.68 -10.84 -0.75
CA GLU A 2 13.49 -10.74 0.71
C GLU A 2 13.68 -9.30 1.20
N ASP A 3 14.65 -8.58 0.62
CA ASP A 3 14.94 -7.16 0.92
C ASP A 3 13.74 -6.23 0.64
N GLN A 4 12.98 -6.51 -0.43
CA GLN A 4 11.83 -5.69 -0.81
C GLN A 4 10.66 -5.89 0.14
N LEU A 5 10.50 -7.12 0.65
CA LEU A 5 9.49 -7.43 1.66
C LEU A 5 9.85 -6.80 3.01
N GLY A 6 11.14 -6.77 3.37
CA GLY A 6 11.65 -6.05 4.54
C GLY A 6 11.29 -4.57 4.48
N ALA A 7 11.69 -3.89 3.40
CA ALA A 7 11.37 -2.47 3.20
C ALA A 7 9.86 -2.19 3.19
N ALA A 8 9.06 -3.06 2.58
CA ALA A 8 7.61 -2.90 2.56
C ALA A 8 6.97 -3.07 3.95
N LYS A 9 7.54 -3.93 4.80
CA LYS A 9 7.11 -4.07 6.19
C LYS A 9 7.46 -2.84 7.03
N GLU A 10 8.63 -2.24 6.83
CA GLU A 10 9.00 -0.99 7.49
C GLU A 10 8.04 0.14 7.13
N VAL A 11 7.68 0.26 5.85
CA VAL A 11 6.65 1.20 5.40
C VAL A 11 5.30 0.90 6.06
N LEU A 12 4.90 -0.37 6.17
CA LEU A 12 3.64 -0.73 6.83
C LEU A 12 3.61 -0.30 8.31
N ASP A 13 4.70 -0.49 9.03
CA ASP A 13 4.81 -0.15 10.45
C ASP A 13 4.94 1.38 10.68
N ALA A 14 5.45 2.12 9.68
CA ALA A 14 5.50 3.57 9.71
C ALA A 14 4.11 4.25 9.67
N PHE A 15 3.04 3.56 9.24
CA PHE A 15 1.71 4.17 9.08
C PHE A 15 0.64 3.52 10.00
N PRO A 16 0.79 3.58 11.34
CA PRO A 16 -0.08 2.85 12.27
C PRO A 16 -1.54 3.34 12.28
N ALA A 17 -1.77 4.62 11.92
CA ALA A 17 -3.10 5.23 11.86
C ALA A 17 -3.78 5.13 10.49
N VAL A 18 -3.21 4.34 9.56
CA VAL A 18 -3.76 4.13 8.21
C VAL A 18 -4.10 2.66 8.04
N ARG A 19 -5.24 2.39 7.41
CA ARG A 19 -5.60 1.03 7.00
C ARG A 19 -4.77 0.66 5.78
N MET A 20 -3.72 -0.12 6.01
CA MET A 20 -2.78 -0.52 4.97
C MET A 20 -2.57 -2.03 5.00
N ASP A 21 -2.59 -2.64 3.83
CA ASP A 21 -2.25 -4.04 3.60
C ASP A 21 -1.06 -4.17 2.65
N LEU A 22 -0.34 -5.27 2.78
CA LEU A 22 0.81 -5.62 1.97
C LEU A 22 0.46 -6.83 1.11
N ASP A 23 0.48 -6.64 -0.22
CA ASP A 23 0.36 -7.74 -1.17
C ASP A 23 1.71 -8.44 -1.35
N ASP A 24 1.98 -9.41 -0.48
CA ASP A 24 3.15 -10.29 -0.45
C ASP A 24 2.97 -11.57 -1.28
N THR A 25 1.92 -11.65 -2.11
CA THR A 25 1.67 -12.83 -2.96
C THR A 25 2.72 -12.99 -4.06
N SER A 26 2.83 -14.18 -4.66
CA SER A 26 3.72 -14.43 -5.80
C SER A 26 3.15 -13.94 -7.15
N ASP A 27 2.08 -13.14 -7.14
CA ASP A 27 1.47 -12.59 -8.34
C ASP A 27 2.35 -11.52 -9.01
N THR A 28 2.17 -11.32 -10.33
CA THR A 28 2.87 -10.25 -11.06
C THR A 28 2.45 -8.88 -10.55
N LEU A 29 3.36 -7.88 -10.64
CA LEU A 29 3.08 -6.51 -10.19
C LEU A 29 1.78 -5.94 -10.80
N ASN A 30 1.59 -6.10 -12.11
CA ASN A 30 0.38 -5.65 -12.79
C ASN A 30 -0.89 -6.35 -12.26
N LYS A 31 -0.79 -7.64 -11.90
CA LYS A 31 -1.92 -8.38 -11.32
C LYS A 31 -2.27 -7.85 -9.92
N LYS A 32 -1.27 -7.56 -9.09
CA LYS A 32 -1.45 -6.95 -7.76
C LYS A 32 -2.08 -5.56 -7.85
N ILE A 33 -1.55 -4.71 -8.74
CA ILE A 33 -2.10 -3.38 -9.02
C ILE A 33 -3.57 -3.49 -9.45
N ARG A 34 -3.87 -4.35 -10.42
CA ARG A 34 -5.24 -4.57 -10.89
C ARG A 34 -6.18 -5.06 -9.79
N ARG A 35 -5.70 -5.90 -8.88
CA ARG A 35 -6.47 -6.36 -7.71
C ARG A 35 -6.80 -5.17 -6.81
N ALA A 36 -5.81 -4.38 -6.41
CA ALA A 36 -6.02 -3.21 -5.56
C ALA A 36 -6.95 -2.17 -6.20
N GLU A 37 -6.83 -1.94 -7.51
CA GLU A 37 -7.75 -1.06 -8.25
C GLU A 37 -9.19 -1.58 -8.22
N LYS A 38 -9.39 -2.90 -8.39
CA LYS A 38 -10.71 -3.55 -8.30
C LYS A 38 -11.30 -3.55 -6.90
N GLU A 39 -10.45 -3.62 -5.87
CA GLU A 39 -10.85 -3.53 -4.46
C GLU A 39 -11.09 -2.09 -3.99
N TRP A 40 -11.07 -1.11 -4.91
CA TRP A 40 -11.31 0.31 -4.62
C TRP A 40 -10.30 0.90 -3.63
N ILE A 41 -9.06 0.41 -3.64
CA ILE A 41 -7.99 0.96 -2.81
C ILE A 41 -7.66 2.39 -3.29
N PRO A 42 -7.75 3.42 -2.42
CA PRO A 42 -7.56 4.82 -2.83
C PRO A 42 -6.13 5.16 -3.24
N TYR A 43 -5.15 4.55 -2.55
CA TYR A 43 -3.73 4.77 -2.72
C TYR A 43 -3.02 3.43 -2.88
N ILE A 44 -2.29 3.25 -3.98
CA ILE A 44 -1.51 2.04 -4.23
C ILE A 44 -0.04 2.44 -4.28
N VAL A 45 0.74 1.92 -3.33
CA VAL A 45 2.19 2.17 -3.25
C VAL A 45 2.92 1.01 -3.91
N VAL A 46 3.73 1.30 -4.92
CA VAL A 46 4.57 0.30 -5.58
C VAL A 46 5.98 0.39 -5.03
N LEU A 47 6.45 -0.70 -4.43
CA LEU A 47 7.80 -0.83 -3.90
C LEU A 47 8.60 -1.84 -4.73
N GLY A 48 9.40 -1.32 -5.66
CA GLY A 48 10.37 -2.09 -6.43
C GLY A 48 11.80 -1.82 -5.97
N LYS A 49 12.79 -2.41 -6.65
CA LYS A 49 14.21 -2.20 -6.35
C LYS A 49 14.62 -0.73 -6.49
N LYS A 50 14.04 -0.03 -7.47
CA LYS A 50 14.32 1.37 -7.76
C LYS A 50 13.87 2.29 -6.62
N GLU A 51 12.67 2.04 -6.10
CA GLU A 51 12.04 2.83 -5.04
C GLU A 51 12.75 2.63 -3.70
N THR A 52 13.19 1.40 -3.40
CA THR A 52 14.01 1.12 -2.20
C THR A 52 15.36 1.86 -2.23
N GLN A 53 15.96 2.05 -3.41
CA GLN A 53 17.23 2.77 -3.54
C GLN A 53 17.07 4.29 -3.57
N SER A 54 16.00 4.79 -4.18
CA SER A 54 15.78 6.23 -4.35
C SER A 54 15.14 6.91 -3.14
N GLY A 55 14.53 6.14 -2.23
CA GLY A 55 13.74 6.67 -1.12
C GLY A 55 12.43 7.34 -1.56
N LYS A 56 12.09 7.28 -2.85
CA LYS A 56 10.84 7.80 -3.41
C LYS A 56 9.90 6.66 -3.75
N LEU A 57 8.67 6.79 -3.28
CA LEU A 57 7.59 5.85 -3.53
C LEU A 57 6.84 6.24 -4.79
N ASN A 58 6.60 5.28 -5.67
CA ASN A 58 5.63 5.47 -6.76
C ASN A 58 4.23 5.19 -6.21
N VAL A 59 3.44 6.25 -6.06
CA VAL A 59 2.09 6.21 -5.50
C VAL A 59 1.08 6.44 -6.62
N ARG A 60 0.19 5.47 -6.82
CA ARG A 60 -0.96 5.61 -7.70
C ARG A 60 -2.17 6.09 -6.90
N ILE A 61 -2.81 7.14 -7.37
CA ILE A 61 -3.96 7.77 -6.71
C ILE A 61 -5.21 7.46 -7.53
N ARG A 62 -6.13 6.70 -6.95
CA ARG A 62 -7.35 6.27 -7.65
C ARG A 62 -8.26 7.45 -8.03
N ALA A 63 -8.38 8.45 -7.15
CA ALA A 63 -9.28 9.58 -7.34
C ALA A 63 -8.94 10.42 -8.58
N THR A 64 -7.65 10.67 -8.81
CA THR A 64 -7.16 11.46 -9.96
C THR A 64 -6.71 10.59 -11.13
N ARG A 65 -6.56 9.27 -10.93
CA ARG A 65 -5.95 8.32 -11.88
C ARG A 65 -4.51 8.68 -12.26
N GLU A 66 -3.82 9.42 -11.40
CA GLU A 66 -2.43 9.81 -11.59
C GLU A 66 -1.47 8.89 -10.84
N GLN A 67 -0.21 8.85 -11.33
CA GLN A 67 0.92 8.29 -10.60
C GLN A 67 1.86 9.42 -10.21
N ARG A 68 2.29 9.44 -8.96
CA ARG A 68 3.20 10.47 -8.44
C ARG A 68 4.33 9.81 -7.68
N GLU A 69 5.55 10.29 -7.92
CA GLU A 69 6.68 9.98 -7.05
C GLU A 69 6.63 10.92 -5.85
N MET A 70 6.60 10.37 -4.64
CA MET A 70 6.63 11.14 -3.39
C MET A 70 7.37 10.36 -2.30
N THR A 71 7.87 11.06 -1.29
CA THR A 71 8.49 10.43 -0.12
C THR A 71 7.43 9.78 0.79
N ALA A 72 7.87 8.88 1.67
CA ALA A 72 6.98 8.30 2.69
C ALA A 72 6.35 9.38 3.59
N ASP A 73 7.10 10.43 3.93
CA ASP A 73 6.61 11.52 4.78
C ASP A 73 5.55 12.37 4.08
N GLU A 74 5.76 12.69 2.79
CA GLU A 74 4.75 13.39 1.98
C GLU A 74 3.45 12.59 1.88
N LEU A 75 3.56 11.28 1.65
CA LEU A 75 2.40 10.39 1.63
C LEU A 75 1.71 10.36 2.99
N ARG A 76 2.46 10.28 4.09
CA ARG A 76 1.91 10.27 5.46
C ARG A 76 1.11 11.54 5.73
N ARG A 77 1.71 12.70 5.46
CA ARG A 77 1.06 14.00 5.65
C ARG A 77 -0.26 14.07 4.90
N ARG A 78 -0.26 13.71 3.62
CA ARG A 78 -1.47 13.70 2.78
C ARG A 78 -2.56 12.78 3.34
N LEU A 79 -2.20 11.57 3.74
CA LEU A 79 -3.16 10.61 4.31
C LEU A 79 -3.72 11.11 5.64
N THR A 80 -2.87 11.68 6.51
CA THR A 80 -3.32 12.23 7.80
C THR A 80 -4.28 13.40 7.61
N GLU A 81 -4.01 14.30 6.66
CA GLU A 81 -4.91 15.40 6.30
C GLU A 81 -6.27 14.89 5.78
N GLU A 82 -6.28 13.86 4.91
CA GLU A 82 -7.51 13.29 4.36
C GLU A 82 -8.34 12.49 5.39
N LEU A 83 -7.67 11.89 6.37
CA LEU A 83 -8.28 11.13 7.45
C LEU A 83 -8.73 12.02 8.64
N ALA A 84 -8.28 13.27 8.70
CA ALA A 84 -8.61 14.18 9.79
C ALA A 84 -10.14 14.33 9.96
N GLY A 85 -10.60 14.23 11.21
CA GLY A 85 -12.03 14.33 11.54
C GLY A 85 -12.87 13.10 11.18
N ARG A 86 -12.28 12.00 10.69
CA ARG A 86 -12.98 10.75 10.39
C ARG A 86 -12.73 9.70 11.48
N PRO A 87 -13.72 8.86 11.82
CA PRO A 87 -13.51 7.77 12.76
C PRO A 87 -12.54 6.73 12.20
N PHE A 88 -11.63 6.25 13.05
CA PHE A 88 -10.67 5.20 12.69
C PHE A 88 -11.18 3.82 13.14
N LYS A 89 -11.11 2.84 12.25
CA LYS A 89 -11.28 1.41 12.57
C LYS A 89 -10.07 0.65 12.00
N PRO A 90 -9.53 -0.33 12.73
CA PRO A 90 -8.45 -1.17 12.22
C PRO A 90 -8.93 -2.04 11.06
N LEU A 91 -7.99 -2.64 10.32
CA LEU A 91 -8.33 -3.62 9.30
C LEU A 91 -9.02 -4.84 9.93
N PRO A 92 -10.16 -5.29 9.38
CA PRO A 92 -10.83 -6.50 9.85
C PRO A 92 -10.14 -7.78 9.36
N LEU A 93 -9.19 -7.66 8.45
CA LEU A 93 -8.44 -8.75 7.83
C LEU A 93 -6.94 -8.64 8.16
N PRO A 94 -6.18 -9.73 8.05
CA PRO A 94 -4.72 -9.69 8.14
C PRO A 94 -4.11 -8.63 7.22
N LYS A 95 -3.04 -7.99 7.71
CA LYS A 95 -2.26 -7.01 6.95
C LYS A 95 -1.60 -7.62 5.71
N PHE A 96 -1.19 -8.88 5.77
CA PHE A 96 -0.59 -9.60 4.65
C PHE A 96 -1.69 -10.26 3.81
N VAL A 97 -1.75 -9.93 2.52
CA VAL A 97 -2.77 -10.48 1.61
C VAL A 97 -2.63 -11.99 1.46
N SER A 98 -1.40 -12.53 1.50
CA SER A 98 -1.15 -13.98 1.46
C SER A 98 -1.81 -14.76 2.61
N ARG A 99 -2.04 -14.12 3.76
CA ARG A 99 -2.63 -14.72 4.96
C ARG A 99 -4.14 -14.59 5.02
N ARG A 100 -4.76 -13.90 4.05
CA ARG A 100 -6.21 -13.76 4.01
C ARG A 100 -6.86 -15.09 3.60
N PRO A 101 -8.03 -15.44 4.16
CA PRO A 101 -8.78 -16.59 3.70
C PRO A 101 -9.04 -16.49 2.19
N THR A 102 -8.72 -17.54 1.46
CA THR A 102 -9.04 -17.64 0.03
C THR A 102 -10.26 -18.54 -0.14
N PHE A 103 -11.37 -17.96 -0.56
CA PHE A 103 -12.56 -18.72 -0.90
C PHE A 103 -12.42 -19.19 -2.35
N ARG A 104 -12.24 -20.49 -2.53
CA ARG A 104 -12.29 -21.13 -3.85
C ARG A 104 -13.59 -21.93 -3.90
N GLY A 105 -14.48 -21.53 -4.81
CA GLY A 105 -15.66 -22.30 -5.19
C GLY A 105 -15.36 -23.16 -6.40
#